data_AF-A0AAQ3UMF8-F1
#
_entry.id   AF-A0AAQ3UMF8-F1
#
_cell.length_a   1.000
_cell.length_b   1.000
_cell.length_c   1.000
_cell.angle_alpha   90.00
_cell.angle_beta   90.00
_cell.angle_gamma   90.00
#
_symmetry.space_group_name_H-M   'P 1'
#
loop_
_entity.id
_entity.type
_entity.pdbx_description
1 polymer ?
#
loop_
_entity_poly.entity_id
_entity_poly.type
_entity_poly.pdbx_seq_one_letter_code
_entity_poly.pdbx_strand_id
1 'polypeptide(L)'
;MRQRLLLCRAMPLPPPPSPPPAPRTPGVVGGRLFASLPSPPPLQSRREVHIWYILPDELNDASQLKMYMDLLSPSERKTALSMNGEKLQKGAVLSRALVRTTLSRYTDCKVDPRSFEFKKNKFGKPEILWQSDDSRMQWPLHFNISHTSSLIACGITMDTPIGIDIEEKKRKTAKNILSLARRYFTPSEVDHLAKITNPDAQQKEFIKLWTLKEAYVKALGRGFSGAPFNKFSIMLAANNRIQITVAPKVLKDSDSSCDCLSENWQFALAELNNSHYMAVCIEDDSRSSDSGNGRPPLGLQIWKTIPFLEDTLVSGTEAVKLIS
;
A
#
# COMPACT_ATOMS: atom_id res chain seq x y z
N MET A 1 -61.62 23.60 -24.89
CA MET A 1 -61.11 24.65 -25.79
C MET A 1 -60.62 25.81 -24.91
N ARG A 2 -59.33 26.12 -25.00
CA ARG A 2 -58.56 27.27 -24.48
C ARG A 2 -59.24 28.27 -23.52
N GLN A 3 -58.66 28.43 -22.33
CA GLN A 3 -58.42 29.76 -21.77
C GLN A 3 -57.07 29.80 -21.06
N ARG A 4 -56.16 30.62 -21.61
CA ARG A 4 -54.86 31.00 -21.05
C ARG A 4 -55.11 31.90 -19.84
N LEU A 5 -54.56 31.54 -18.67
CA LEU A 5 -54.32 32.49 -17.59
C LEU A 5 -52.81 32.71 -17.48
N LEU A 6 -52.45 33.98 -17.53
CA LEU A 6 -51.09 34.48 -17.53
C LEU A 6 -50.39 34.13 -16.22
N LEU A 7 -49.16 33.62 -16.33
CA LEU A 7 -48.21 33.57 -15.22
C LEU A 7 -47.86 35.00 -14.79
N CYS A 8 -48.30 35.39 -13.59
CA CYS A 8 -47.62 36.43 -12.84
C CYS A 8 -46.27 35.88 -12.37
N ARG A 9 -45.17 36.41 -12.95
CA ARG A 9 -43.81 36.18 -12.45
C ARG A 9 -43.67 36.80 -11.06
N ALA A 10 -43.63 35.98 -10.03
CA ALA A 10 -43.07 36.38 -8.75
C ALA A 10 -41.56 36.63 -8.93
N MET A 11 -41.05 37.71 -8.33
CA MET A 11 -39.63 38.03 -8.35
C MET A 11 -38.80 36.93 -7.66
N PRO A 12 -37.59 36.61 -8.16
CA PRO A 12 -36.71 35.70 -7.46
C PRO A 12 -36.28 36.32 -6.13
N LEU A 13 -36.58 35.62 -5.03
CA LEU A 13 -35.99 35.93 -3.73
C LEU A 13 -34.46 35.77 -3.84
N PRO A 14 -33.67 36.67 -3.24
CA PRO A 14 -32.22 36.52 -3.21
C PRO A 14 -31.85 35.19 -2.50
N PRO A 15 -30.81 34.48 -2.96
CA PRO A 15 -30.35 33.28 -2.30
C PRO A 15 -29.96 33.60 -0.84
N PRO A 16 -30.19 32.67 0.11
CA PRO A 16 -29.74 32.86 1.48
C PRO A 16 -28.22 33.07 1.50
N PRO A 17 -27.69 33.92 2.39
CA PRO A 17 -26.26 34.14 2.50
C PRO A 17 -25.55 32.80 2.70
N SER A 18 -24.45 32.61 1.97
CA SER A 18 -23.58 31.45 2.12
C SER A 18 -23.20 31.29 3.59
N PRO A 19 -23.18 30.05 4.14
CA PRO A 19 -22.65 29.86 5.47
C PRO A 19 -21.23 30.44 5.52
N PRO A 20 -20.84 31.12 6.60
CA PRO A 20 -19.51 31.68 6.71
C PRO A 20 -18.48 30.56 6.48
N PRO A 21 -17.37 30.83 5.78
CA PRO A 21 -16.31 29.84 5.67
C PRO A 21 -15.94 29.37 7.07
N ALA A 22 -15.82 28.06 7.25
CA ALA A 22 -15.40 27.47 8.51
C ALA A 22 -14.19 28.28 9.03
N PRO A 23 -14.17 28.65 10.33
CA PRO A 23 -13.13 29.51 10.86
C PRO A 23 -11.78 28.90 10.49
N ARG A 24 -10.99 29.64 9.71
CA ARG A 24 -9.59 29.33 9.48
C ARG A 24 -8.98 29.26 10.86
N THR A 25 -8.59 28.07 11.29
CA THR A 25 -7.78 27.90 12.48
C THR A 25 -6.57 28.84 12.30
N PRO A 26 -6.37 29.81 13.20
CA PRO A 26 -5.18 30.64 13.18
C PRO A 26 -3.98 29.71 13.13
N GLY A 27 -3.04 30.00 12.24
CA GLY A 27 -1.82 29.24 12.09
C GLY A 27 -1.24 28.94 13.46
N VAL A 28 -1.23 27.67 13.83
CA VAL A 28 -0.46 27.20 14.97
C VAL A 28 0.98 27.44 14.58
N VAL A 29 1.54 28.56 15.03
CA VAL A 29 2.97 28.77 15.16
C VAL A 29 3.41 27.85 16.30
N GLY A 30 3.38 26.55 16.03
CA GLY A 30 3.85 25.52 16.93
C GLY A 30 5.29 25.24 16.58
N GLY A 31 6.20 25.49 17.52
CA GLY A 31 7.56 24.97 17.43
C GLY A 31 7.52 23.48 17.06
N ARG A 32 8.51 23.03 16.27
CA ARG A 32 8.61 21.65 15.78
C ARG A 32 8.34 20.68 16.94
N LEU A 33 7.14 20.11 16.99
CA LEU A 33 6.70 19.19 18.05
C LEU A 33 7.42 17.83 17.97
N PHE A 34 8.19 17.62 16.90
CA PHE A 34 8.85 16.37 16.61
C PHE A 34 10.35 16.65 16.46
N ALA A 35 11.17 15.99 17.29
CA ALA A 35 12.60 15.93 17.06
C ALA A 35 12.80 15.44 15.61
N SER A 36 13.47 16.25 14.79
CA SER A 36 13.67 15.92 13.38
C SER A 36 14.72 14.83 13.29
N LEU A 37 14.29 13.57 13.31
CA LEU A 37 15.07 12.48 12.73
C LEU A 37 15.53 12.90 11.33
N PRO A 38 16.72 12.48 10.89
CA PRO A 38 17.19 12.80 9.55
C PRO A 38 16.16 12.31 8.53
N SER A 39 15.80 13.20 7.60
CA SER A 39 14.93 12.81 6.48
C SER A 39 15.60 11.67 5.72
N PRO A 40 14.82 10.66 5.27
CA PRO A 40 15.35 9.65 4.37
C PRO A 40 15.85 10.31 3.08
N PRO A 41 16.78 9.66 2.36
CA PRO A 41 17.13 10.12 1.02
C PRO A 41 15.84 10.24 0.18
N PRO A 42 15.73 11.26 -0.69
CA PRO A 42 14.58 11.36 -1.58
C PRO A 42 14.55 10.18 -2.55
N LEU A 43 13.36 9.80 -3.02
CA LEU A 43 13.19 8.83 -4.10
C LEU A 43 13.87 9.39 -5.36
N GLN A 44 14.90 8.71 -5.85
CA GLN A 44 15.73 9.12 -6.97
C GLN A 44 15.08 8.79 -8.33
N SER A 45 14.14 7.84 -8.37
CA SER A 45 13.49 7.42 -9.62
C SER A 45 12.10 6.80 -9.40
N ARG A 46 11.34 6.66 -10.48
CA ARG A 46 10.03 5.95 -10.52
C ARG A 46 10.12 4.44 -10.24
N ARG A 47 11.33 3.88 -10.27
CA ARG A 47 11.64 2.46 -9.99
C ARG A 47 12.26 2.24 -8.62
N GLU A 48 12.30 3.27 -7.80
CA GLU A 48 12.74 3.17 -6.42
C GLU A 48 11.52 3.02 -5.50
N VAL A 49 11.64 2.06 -4.59
CA VAL A 49 10.65 1.78 -3.55
C VAL A 49 11.35 1.89 -2.21
N HIS A 50 10.75 2.67 -1.33
CA HIS A 50 11.15 2.74 0.06
C HIS A 50 10.09 2.03 0.91
N ILE A 51 10.52 1.11 1.78
CA ILE A 51 9.65 0.38 2.71
C ILE A 51 9.98 0.77 4.14
N TRP A 52 8.96 1.14 4.90
CA TRP A 52 9.06 1.44 6.32
C TRP A 52 8.28 0.40 7.10
N TYR A 53 8.87 -0.19 8.14
CA TYR A 53 8.13 -1.12 8.99
C TYR A 53 8.31 -0.86 10.49
N ILE A 54 7.27 -1.21 11.23
CA ILE A 54 7.20 -1.17 12.69
C ILE A 54 6.92 -2.57 13.21
N LEU A 55 7.55 -2.92 14.33
CA LEU A 55 7.22 -4.09 15.12
C LEU A 55 6.33 -3.64 16.30
N PRO A 56 5.01 -3.93 16.29
CA PRO A 56 4.10 -3.42 17.31
C PRO A 56 4.48 -3.80 18.75
N ASP A 57 5.11 -4.96 18.94
CA ASP A 57 5.48 -5.50 20.25
C ASP A 57 6.74 -4.81 20.84
N GLU A 58 7.50 -4.06 20.04
CA GLU A 58 8.63 -3.26 20.54
C GLU A 58 8.18 -1.91 21.13
N LEU A 59 6.93 -1.51 20.90
CA LEU A 59 6.41 -0.22 21.33
C LEU A 59 5.64 -0.35 22.65
N ASN A 60 6.35 -0.23 23.77
CA ASN A 60 5.77 -0.51 25.10
C ASN A 60 5.38 0.74 25.90
N ASP A 61 5.59 1.93 25.34
CA ASP A 61 5.27 3.20 25.99
C ASP A 61 3.87 3.71 25.61
N ALA A 62 2.98 3.80 26.61
CA ALA A 62 1.62 4.29 26.45
C ALA A 62 1.56 5.77 26.01
N SER A 63 2.55 6.58 26.39
CA SER A 63 2.61 7.99 26.00
C SER A 63 2.87 8.14 24.50
N GLN A 64 3.72 7.27 23.93
CA GLN A 64 3.96 7.21 22.49
C GLN A 64 2.70 6.78 21.74
N LEU A 65 2.00 5.77 22.23
CA LEU A 65 0.75 5.32 21.60
C LEU A 65 -0.31 6.43 21.61
N LYS A 66 -0.39 7.22 22.69
CA LYS A 66 -1.27 8.40 22.76
C LYS A 66 -0.86 9.47 21.75
N MET A 67 0.44 9.78 21.64
CA MET A 67 0.96 10.70 20.63
C MET A 67 0.59 10.24 19.20
N TYR A 68 0.72 8.95 18.90
CA TYR A 68 0.31 8.42 17.59
C TYR A 68 -1.18 8.50 17.37
N MET A 69 -2.00 8.19 18.38
CA MET A 69 -3.44 8.43 18.32
C MET A 69 -3.74 9.90 18.01
N ASP A 70 -2.92 10.83 18.50
CA ASP A 70 -3.06 12.25 18.23
C ASP A 70 -2.77 12.69 16.79
N LEU A 71 -2.07 11.84 16.02
CA LEU A 71 -1.86 12.05 14.58
C LEU A 71 -3.08 11.66 13.73
N LEU A 72 -3.93 10.77 14.23
CA LEU A 72 -5.05 10.22 13.46
C LEU A 72 -6.19 11.24 13.35
N SER A 73 -6.87 11.20 12.21
CA SER A 73 -8.12 11.94 12.01
C SER A 73 -9.24 11.39 12.92
N PRO A 74 -10.30 12.15 13.21
CA PRO A 74 -11.40 11.66 14.05
C PRO A 74 -12.04 10.35 13.54
N SER A 75 -12.16 10.18 12.22
CA SER A 75 -12.70 8.96 11.62
C SER A 75 -11.75 7.77 11.79
N GLU A 76 -10.45 7.98 11.63
CA GLU A 76 -9.43 6.95 11.86
C GLU A 76 -9.37 6.51 13.31
N ARG A 77 -9.42 7.46 14.26
CA ARG A 77 -9.46 7.15 15.71
C ARG A 77 -10.68 6.30 16.03
N LYS A 78 -11.86 6.69 15.53
CA LYS A 78 -13.10 5.90 15.72
C LYS A 78 -12.96 4.49 15.17
N THR A 79 -12.40 4.33 13.96
CA THR A 79 -12.16 3.01 13.38
C THR A 79 -11.17 2.20 14.23
N ALA A 80 -10.04 2.78 14.66
CA ALA A 80 -9.06 2.10 15.48
C ALA A 80 -9.67 1.61 16.80
N LEU A 81 -10.45 2.46 17.49
CA LEU A 81 -11.12 2.13 18.75
C LEU A 81 -12.25 1.12 18.61
N SER A 82 -12.83 0.98 17.41
CA SER A 82 -13.86 -0.04 17.13
C SER A 82 -13.30 -1.46 16.98
N MET A 83 -11.96 -1.62 16.89
CA MET A 83 -11.34 -2.94 16.79
C MET A 83 -11.50 -3.72 18.10
N ASN A 84 -11.75 -5.02 17.98
CA ASN A 84 -11.95 -5.91 19.12
C ASN A 84 -10.61 -6.33 19.74
N GLY A 85 -10.24 -5.69 20.85
CA GLY A 85 -9.07 -6.05 21.66
C GLY A 85 -7.88 -5.13 21.46
N GLU A 86 -7.13 -4.93 22.54
CA GLU A 86 -6.06 -3.92 22.63
C GLU A 86 -4.97 -4.09 21.57
N LYS A 87 -4.58 -5.33 21.25
CA LYS A 87 -3.57 -5.60 20.23
C LYS A 87 -4.01 -5.14 18.84
N LEU A 88 -5.28 -5.35 18.48
CA LEU A 88 -5.82 -4.90 17.19
C LEU A 88 -6.00 -3.39 17.16
N GLN A 89 -6.46 -2.78 18.25
CA GLN A 89 -6.55 -1.32 18.38
C GLN A 89 -5.18 -0.66 18.22
N LYS A 90 -4.16 -1.17 18.95
CA LYS A 90 -2.77 -0.73 18.83
C LYS A 90 -2.27 -0.85 17.39
N GLY A 91 -2.46 -2.01 16.76
CA GLY A 91 -2.08 -2.23 15.36
C GLY A 91 -2.73 -1.24 14.40
N ALA A 92 -4.02 -0.93 14.59
CA ALA A 92 -4.73 0.04 13.77
C ALA A 92 -4.18 1.47 13.92
N VAL A 93 -3.87 1.90 15.15
CA VAL A 93 -3.22 3.20 15.42
C VAL A 93 -1.84 3.27 14.76
N LEU A 94 -0.99 2.27 15.01
CA LEU A 94 0.37 2.23 14.46
C LEU A 94 0.38 2.19 12.94
N SER A 95 -0.56 1.48 12.31
CA SER A 95 -0.71 1.46 10.85
C SER A 95 -0.97 2.85 10.27
N ARG A 96 -1.89 3.62 10.86
CA ARG A 96 -2.17 4.99 10.39
C ARG A 96 -1.04 5.96 10.71
N ALA A 97 -0.44 5.84 11.89
CA ALA A 97 0.70 6.67 12.27
C ALA A 97 1.91 6.42 11.36
N LEU A 98 2.20 5.17 11.02
CA LEU A 98 3.25 4.81 10.06
C LEU A 98 3.02 5.51 8.72
N VAL A 99 1.83 5.39 8.13
CA VAL A 99 1.52 6.07 6.85
C VAL A 99 1.71 7.58 6.96
N ARG A 100 1.07 8.22 7.94
CA ARG A 100 1.09 9.68 8.09
C ARG A 100 2.50 10.23 8.31
N THR A 101 3.30 9.55 9.14
CA THR A 101 4.68 9.96 9.42
C THR A 101 5.61 9.65 8.26
N THR A 102 5.46 8.51 7.59
CA THR A 102 6.21 8.19 6.36
C THR A 102 5.93 9.25 5.30
N LEU A 103 4.67 9.58 5.00
CA LEU A 103 4.35 10.62 4.00
C LEU A 103 4.98 11.98 4.35
N SER A 104 4.92 12.38 5.62
CA SER A 104 5.55 13.64 6.07
C SER A 104 7.06 13.67 5.79
N ARG A 105 7.78 12.54 6.00
CA ARG A 105 9.21 12.42 5.70
C ARG A 105 9.55 12.76 4.25
N TYR A 106 8.71 12.33 3.30
CA TYR A 106 8.92 12.59 1.86
C TYR A 106 8.43 13.97 1.41
N THR A 107 7.89 14.79 2.32
CA THR A 107 7.58 16.21 2.08
C THR A 107 8.62 17.15 2.70
N ASP A 108 9.84 16.66 2.93
CA ASP A 108 10.87 17.32 3.75
C ASP A 108 10.37 17.70 5.16
N CYS A 109 9.43 16.93 5.70
CA CYS A 109 8.72 17.23 6.94
C CYS A 109 8.02 18.60 6.95
N LYS A 110 7.69 19.16 5.77
CA LYS A 110 6.98 20.45 5.64
C LYS A 110 5.47 20.29 5.78
N VAL A 111 4.93 19.09 5.55
CA VAL A 111 3.50 18.77 5.75
C VAL A 111 3.34 18.04 7.07
N ASP A 112 2.48 18.57 7.93
CA ASP A 112 2.16 17.95 9.21
C ASP A 112 1.47 16.59 8.99
N PRO A 113 1.90 15.50 9.67
CA PRO A 113 1.25 14.19 9.58
C PRO A 113 -0.26 14.22 9.79
N ARG A 114 -0.79 15.15 10.59
CA ARG A 114 -2.23 15.33 10.87
C ARG A 114 -3.00 15.89 9.68
N SER A 115 -2.34 16.65 8.82
CA SER A 115 -2.96 17.33 7.68
C SER A 115 -3.20 16.43 6.47
N PHE A 116 -2.64 15.22 6.44
CA PHE A 116 -2.92 14.28 5.35
C PHE A 116 -4.38 13.83 5.37
N GLU A 117 -5.03 14.00 4.22
CA GLU A 117 -6.36 13.46 3.95
C GLU A 117 -6.26 12.28 2.99
N PHE A 118 -7.15 11.31 3.20
CA PHE A 118 -7.16 10.07 2.43
C PHE A 118 -8.54 9.80 1.90
N LYS A 119 -8.61 9.43 0.62
CA LYS A 119 -9.81 8.82 0.02
C LYS A 119 -9.58 7.33 -0.16
N LYS A 120 -10.67 6.58 -0.27
CA LYS A 120 -10.61 5.22 -0.80
C LYS A 120 -11.04 5.26 -2.26
N ASN A 121 -10.34 4.54 -3.12
CA ASN A 121 -10.79 4.33 -4.48
C ASN A 121 -12.06 3.43 -4.51
N LYS A 122 -12.59 3.17 -5.70
CA LYS A 122 -13.82 2.36 -5.88
C LYS A 122 -13.75 0.93 -5.32
N PHE A 123 -12.55 0.44 -5.00
CA PHE A 123 -12.29 -0.89 -4.46
C PHE A 123 -11.72 -0.87 -3.03
N GLY A 124 -11.68 0.29 -2.38
CA GLY A 124 -11.26 0.43 -0.99
C GLY A 124 -9.77 0.68 -0.78
N LYS A 125 -8.93 0.75 -1.82
CA LYS A 125 -7.49 1.09 -1.69
C LYS A 125 -7.38 2.56 -1.25
N PRO A 126 -6.67 2.86 -0.16
CA PRO A 126 -6.48 4.23 0.29
C PRO A 126 -5.49 4.97 -0.62
N GLU A 127 -5.80 6.23 -0.90
CA GLU A 127 -5.00 7.15 -1.72
C GLU A 127 -4.93 8.52 -1.03
N ILE A 128 -3.83 9.24 -1.24
CA ILE A 128 -3.65 10.60 -0.71
C ILE A 128 -4.57 11.55 -1.50
N LEU A 129 -5.26 12.42 -0.78
CA LEU A 129 -5.94 13.58 -1.36
C LEU A 129 -4.97 14.77 -1.35
N TRP A 130 -4.26 14.97 -2.45
CA TRP A 130 -3.43 16.16 -2.63
C TRP A 130 -4.31 17.40 -2.80
N GLN A 131 -3.99 18.47 -2.06
CA GLN A 131 -4.66 19.75 -2.22
C GLN A 131 -4.21 20.41 -3.53
N SER A 132 -5.13 20.99 -4.29
CA SER A 132 -4.95 21.48 -5.66
C SER A 132 -3.79 22.48 -5.84
N ASP A 133 -3.43 23.19 -4.77
CA ASP A 133 -2.39 24.24 -4.76
C ASP A 133 -1.02 23.74 -4.28
N ASP A 134 -0.86 22.45 -4.00
CA ASP A 134 0.41 21.88 -3.54
C ASP A 134 1.37 21.63 -4.71
N SER A 135 1.70 22.71 -5.42
CA SER A 135 2.70 22.81 -6.50
C SER A 135 4.14 22.46 -6.07
N ARG A 136 4.33 22.01 -4.82
CA ARG A 136 5.62 21.71 -4.21
C ARG A 136 6.17 20.34 -4.61
N MET A 137 5.30 19.41 -5.02
CA MET A 137 5.72 18.09 -5.48
C MET A 137 5.62 18.00 -7.00
N GLN A 138 6.77 17.79 -7.64
CA GLN A 138 6.87 17.57 -9.08
C GLN A 138 6.14 16.30 -9.52
N TRP A 139 5.98 15.32 -8.62
CA TRP A 139 5.40 14.02 -8.87
C TRP A 139 4.59 13.52 -7.67
N PRO A 140 3.39 12.94 -7.86
CA PRO A 140 2.57 12.45 -6.76
C PRO A 140 3.21 11.23 -6.09
N LEU A 141 3.16 11.17 -4.75
CA LEU A 141 3.53 9.96 -4.02
C LEU A 141 2.40 8.94 -4.04
N HIS A 142 2.76 7.67 -4.19
CA HIS A 142 1.87 6.54 -4.00
C HIS A 142 2.34 5.72 -2.81
N PHE A 143 1.40 5.17 -2.05
CA PHE A 143 1.73 4.30 -0.93
C PHE A 143 0.86 3.04 -0.93
N ASN A 144 1.36 2.02 -0.26
CA ASN A 144 0.56 0.86 0.10
C ASN A 144 0.96 0.33 1.48
N ILE A 145 0.03 -0.33 2.16
CA ILE A 145 0.25 -0.88 3.50
C ILE A 145 -0.07 -2.36 3.53
N SER A 146 0.71 -3.10 4.32
CA SER A 146 0.36 -4.46 4.71
C SER A 146 0.76 -4.69 6.17
N HIS A 147 0.03 -5.54 6.87
CA HIS A 147 0.27 -5.82 8.28
C HIS A 147 -0.05 -7.28 8.60
N THR A 148 0.73 -7.86 9.50
CA THR A 148 0.38 -9.08 10.23
C THR A 148 0.17 -8.72 11.70
N SER A 149 0.00 -9.73 12.56
CA SER A 149 -0.10 -9.52 14.00
C SER A 149 1.16 -8.95 14.65
N SER A 150 2.31 -9.09 14.00
CA SER A 150 3.65 -8.84 14.56
C SER A 150 4.49 -7.83 13.77
N LEU A 151 4.04 -7.41 12.58
CA LEU A 151 4.77 -6.47 11.73
C LEU A 151 3.78 -5.62 10.91
N ILE A 152 4.05 -4.32 10.78
CA ILE A 152 3.29 -3.41 9.92
C ILE A 152 4.28 -2.76 8.97
N ALA A 153 4.00 -2.82 7.66
CA ALA A 153 4.83 -2.21 6.62
C ALA A 153 4.04 -1.19 5.80
N CYS A 154 4.73 -0.12 5.39
CA CYS A 154 4.26 0.88 4.46
C CYS A 154 5.31 1.06 3.35
N GLY A 155 4.92 0.82 2.11
CA GLY A 155 5.75 1.07 0.94
C GLY A 155 5.38 2.39 0.30
N ILE A 156 6.36 3.09 -0.23
CA ILE A 156 6.19 4.37 -0.92
C ILE A 156 6.98 4.44 -2.23
N THR A 157 6.38 5.06 -3.22
CA THR A 157 6.90 5.27 -4.57
C THR A 157 6.55 6.66 -5.07
N MET A 158 7.27 7.10 -6.10
CA MET A 158 7.03 8.36 -6.80
C MET A 158 6.44 8.08 -8.17
N ASP A 159 5.25 8.64 -8.45
CA ASP A 159 4.51 8.56 -9.72
C ASP A 159 4.27 7.13 -10.26
N THR A 160 4.28 6.14 -9.38
CA THR A 160 4.14 4.73 -9.75
C THR A 160 3.19 4.02 -8.79
N PRO A 161 2.11 3.36 -9.26
CA PRO A 161 1.28 2.51 -8.41
C PRO A 161 2.09 1.41 -7.73
N ILE A 162 1.93 1.30 -6.40
CA ILE A 162 2.59 0.28 -5.58
C ILE A 162 1.55 -0.64 -4.91
N GLY A 163 1.92 -1.90 -4.77
CA GLY A 163 1.33 -2.86 -3.85
C GLY A 163 2.42 -3.55 -3.04
N ILE A 164 2.18 -3.72 -1.75
CA ILE A 164 3.04 -4.48 -0.85
C ILE A 164 2.21 -5.51 -0.11
N ASP A 165 2.81 -6.65 0.15
CA ASP A 165 2.24 -7.63 1.05
C ASP A 165 3.29 -8.26 1.96
N ILE A 166 2.89 -8.61 3.18
CA ILE A 166 3.75 -9.28 4.15
C ILE A 166 2.99 -10.44 4.78
N GLU A 167 3.68 -11.57 4.94
CA GLU A 167 3.12 -12.78 5.53
C GLU A 167 4.12 -13.47 6.46
N GLU A 168 3.65 -13.99 7.59
CA GLU A 168 4.50 -14.69 8.55
C GLU A 168 4.97 -16.03 7.99
N LYS A 169 6.28 -16.30 7.98
CA LYS A 169 6.89 -17.52 7.44
C LYS A 169 6.37 -18.79 8.12
N LYS A 170 6.02 -18.68 9.42
CA LYS A 170 5.50 -19.77 10.25
C LYS A 170 3.98 -19.74 10.39
N ARG A 171 3.27 -18.96 9.56
CA ARG A 171 1.81 -18.88 9.58
C ARG A 171 1.23 -20.28 9.42
N LYS A 172 0.51 -20.75 10.44
CA LYS A 172 -0.22 -22.02 10.37
C LYS A 172 -1.36 -21.88 9.38
N THR A 173 -1.21 -22.47 8.21
CA THR A 173 -2.26 -22.57 7.19
C THR A 173 -3.16 -23.77 7.48
N ALA A 174 -4.28 -23.89 6.75
CA ALA A 174 -5.17 -25.05 6.84
C ALA A 174 -4.38 -26.36 6.68
N LYS A 175 -4.89 -27.45 7.27
CA LYS A 175 -4.24 -28.79 7.25
C LYS A 175 -3.89 -29.31 5.85
N ASN A 176 -4.44 -28.74 4.78
CA ASN A 176 -4.17 -29.11 3.40
C ASN A 176 -3.91 -27.88 2.51
N ILE A 177 -2.64 -27.50 2.34
CA ILE A 177 -2.18 -26.40 1.47
C ILE A 177 -2.68 -26.55 0.03
N LEU A 178 -2.62 -27.75 -0.54
CA LEU A 178 -3.03 -27.97 -1.94
C LEU A 178 -4.52 -27.74 -2.15
N SER A 179 -5.36 -28.04 -1.15
CA SER A 179 -6.80 -27.73 -1.22
C SER A 179 -7.05 -26.21 -1.30
N LEU A 180 -6.28 -25.43 -0.55
CA LEU A 180 -6.36 -23.97 -0.57
C LEU A 180 -5.81 -23.40 -1.88
N ALA A 181 -4.68 -23.92 -2.36
CA ALA A 181 -4.11 -23.57 -3.64
C ALA A 181 -5.09 -23.84 -4.79
N ARG A 182 -5.78 -24.99 -4.83
CA ARG A 182 -6.78 -25.30 -5.86
C ARG A 182 -7.96 -24.32 -5.88
N ARG A 183 -8.28 -23.68 -4.76
CA ARG A 183 -9.38 -22.71 -4.67
C ARG A 183 -8.99 -21.35 -5.23
N TYR A 184 -7.74 -20.93 -5.08
CA TYR A 184 -7.31 -19.57 -5.37
C TYR A 184 -6.30 -19.46 -6.51
N PHE A 185 -5.40 -20.43 -6.67
CA PHE A 185 -4.31 -20.36 -7.64
C PHE A 185 -4.69 -21.01 -8.97
N THR A 186 -3.90 -20.72 -9.99
CA THR A 186 -4.03 -21.31 -11.32
C THR A 186 -3.56 -22.77 -11.34
N PRO A 187 -4.02 -23.60 -12.29
CA PRO A 187 -3.59 -25.00 -12.38
C PRO A 187 -2.07 -25.18 -12.43
N SER A 188 -1.34 -24.31 -13.16
CA SER A 188 0.12 -24.36 -13.26
C SER A 188 0.82 -24.11 -11.92
N GLU A 189 0.33 -23.16 -11.12
CA GLU A 189 0.83 -22.88 -9.76
C GLU A 189 0.52 -24.03 -8.80
N VAL A 190 -0.67 -24.64 -8.92
CA VAL A 190 -1.05 -25.82 -8.13
C VAL A 190 -0.16 -27.00 -8.45
N ASP A 191 0.10 -27.27 -9.73
CA ASP A 191 0.97 -28.35 -10.19
C ASP A 191 2.42 -28.12 -9.74
N HIS A 192 2.88 -26.87 -9.73
CA HIS A 192 4.18 -26.50 -9.17
C HIS A 192 4.27 -26.85 -7.67
N LEU A 193 3.28 -26.43 -6.88
CA LEU A 193 3.24 -26.74 -5.44
C LEU A 193 3.12 -28.25 -5.16
N ALA A 194 2.38 -28.98 -6.00
CA ALA A 194 2.18 -30.42 -5.85
C ALA A 194 3.46 -31.23 -6.07
N LYS A 195 4.45 -30.68 -6.81
CA LYS A 195 5.77 -31.31 -7.01
C LYS A 195 6.68 -31.23 -5.78
N ILE A 196 6.37 -30.35 -4.83
CA ILE A 196 7.17 -30.18 -3.61
C ILE A 196 6.75 -31.24 -2.58
N THR A 197 7.64 -32.20 -2.34
CA THR A 197 7.37 -33.36 -1.46
C THR A 197 7.49 -33.02 0.03
N ASN A 198 8.40 -32.11 0.39
CA ASN A 198 8.57 -31.67 1.77
C ASN A 198 7.42 -30.70 2.17
N PRO A 199 6.60 -31.03 3.20
CA PRO A 199 5.44 -30.21 3.57
C PRO A 199 5.79 -28.78 4.02
N ASP A 200 6.89 -28.60 4.77
CA ASP A 200 7.32 -27.28 5.23
C ASP A 200 7.80 -26.41 4.06
N ALA A 201 8.50 -27.01 3.09
CA ALA A 201 8.91 -26.34 1.88
C ALA A 201 7.69 -25.97 1.01
N GLN A 202 6.70 -26.87 0.88
CA GLN A 202 5.46 -26.61 0.15
C GLN A 202 4.66 -25.47 0.79
N GLN A 203 4.56 -25.44 2.12
CA GLN A 203 3.91 -24.36 2.84
C GLN A 203 4.63 -23.02 2.66
N LYS A 204 5.96 -23.00 2.78
CA LYS A 204 6.76 -21.78 2.53
C LYS A 204 6.55 -21.26 1.11
N GLU A 205 6.53 -22.15 0.11
CA GLU A 205 6.34 -21.77 -1.28
C GLU A 205 4.93 -21.25 -1.54
N PHE A 206 3.91 -21.88 -0.95
CA PHE A 206 2.55 -21.37 -0.98
C PHE A 206 2.45 -19.94 -0.41
N ILE A 207 3.09 -19.68 0.74
CA ILE A 207 3.05 -18.35 1.36
C ILE A 207 3.74 -17.32 0.46
N LYS A 208 4.92 -17.61 -0.11
CA LYS A 208 5.59 -16.70 -1.05
C LYS A 208 4.69 -16.36 -2.25
N LEU A 209 4.08 -17.37 -2.87
CA LEU A 209 3.16 -17.17 -4.00
C LEU A 209 1.95 -16.35 -3.58
N TRP A 210 1.38 -16.62 -2.41
CA TRP A 210 0.28 -15.82 -1.85
C TRP A 210 0.70 -14.35 -1.70
N THR A 211 1.82 -14.08 -1.04
CA THR A 211 2.33 -12.71 -0.82
C THR A 211 2.56 -11.98 -2.14
N LEU A 212 3.10 -12.64 -3.17
CA LEU A 212 3.28 -12.05 -4.49
C LEU A 212 1.96 -11.69 -5.17
N LYS A 213 0.97 -12.60 -5.12
CA LYS A 213 -0.34 -12.37 -5.72
C LYS A 213 -1.10 -11.25 -5.00
N GLU A 214 -1.02 -11.17 -3.68
CA GLU A 214 -1.57 -10.05 -2.90
C GLU A 214 -0.92 -8.72 -3.26
N ALA A 215 0.41 -8.67 -3.32
CA ALA A 215 1.13 -7.45 -3.69
C ALA A 215 0.71 -6.97 -5.09
N TYR A 216 0.54 -7.88 -6.05
CA TYR A 216 0.04 -7.56 -7.39
C TYR A 216 -1.39 -6.98 -7.35
N VAL A 217 -2.33 -7.65 -6.68
CA VAL A 217 -3.72 -7.19 -6.59
C VAL A 217 -3.82 -5.84 -5.88
N LYS A 218 -3.00 -5.62 -4.84
CA LYS A 218 -2.89 -4.33 -4.15
C LYS A 218 -2.30 -3.26 -5.06
N ALA A 219 -1.33 -3.59 -5.92
CA ALA A 219 -0.74 -2.66 -6.87
C ALA A 219 -1.77 -2.19 -7.90
N LEU A 220 -2.52 -3.14 -8.50
CA LEU A 220 -3.67 -2.87 -9.38
C LEU A 220 -4.75 -1.99 -8.72
N GLY A 221 -4.90 -2.11 -7.39
CA GLY A 221 -5.87 -1.35 -6.63
C GLY A 221 -7.33 -1.71 -6.94
N ARG A 222 -7.57 -2.90 -7.50
CA ARG A 222 -8.90 -3.40 -7.90
C ARG A 222 -9.57 -4.32 -6.88
N GLY A 223 -8.90 -4.57 -5.75
CA GLY A 223 -9.32 -5.55 -4.75
C GLY A 223 -9.38 -6.99 -5.31
N PHE A 224 -9.68 -7.96 -4.45
CA PHE A 224 -9.77 -9.38 -4.87
C PHE A 224 -10.81 -9.61 -5.98
N SER A 225 -11.93 -8.90 -5.96
CA SER A 225 -13.00 -9.04 -6.94
C SER A 225 -12.59 -8.59 -8.34
N GLY A 226 -11.73 -7.57 -8.44
CA GLY A 226 -11.29 -7.02 -9.72
C GLY A 226 -10.07 -7.71 -10.33
N ALA A 227 -9.37 -8.56 -9.57
CA ALA A 227 -8.27 -9.39 -10.07
C ALA A 227 -8.21 -10.72 -9.29
N PRO A 228 -9.11 -11.68 -9.58
CA PRO A 228 -9.11 -12.97 -8.91
C PRO A 228 -7.81 -13.73 -9.17
N PHE A 229 -7.27 -14.38 -8.13
CA PHE A 229 -5.98 -15.07 -8.16
C PHE A 229 -5.88 -16.18 -9.23
N ASN A 230 -7.01 -16.74 -9.65
CA ASN A 230 -7.07 -17.79 -10.67
C ASN A 230 -7.11 -17.25 -12.12
N LYS A 231 -6.98 -15.94 -12.32
CA LYS A 231 -6.98 -15.28 -13.64
C LYS A 231 -5.58 -14.89 -14.12
N PHE A 232 -4.56 -15.02 -13.27
CA PHE A 232 -3.16 -14.76 -13.60
C PHE A 232 -2.27 -15.75 -12.86
N SER A 233 -1.12 -16.08 -13.43
CA SER A 233 -0.11 -16.95 -12.84
C SER A 233 1.13 -16.13 -12.50
N ILE A 234 1.73 -16.39 -11.35
CA ILE A 234 3.07 -15.92 -11.00
C ILE A 234 3.99 -17.13 -10.91
N MET A 235 5.11 -17.08 -11.62
CA MET A 235 6.15 -18.11 -11.57
C MET A 235 7.47 -17.51 -11.11
N LEU A 236 8.11 -18.18 -10.16
CA LEU A 236 9.50 -17.92 -9.80
C LEU A 236 10.38 -18.71 -10.79
N ALA A 237 10.98 -18.01 -11.76
CA ALA A 237 11.87 -18.64 -12.72
C ALA A 237 13.22 -18.99 -12.09
N ALA A 238 13.92 -19.98 -12.64
CA ALA A 238 15.22 -20.47 -12.12
C ALA A 238 16.36 -19.43 -12.16
N ASN A 239 16.17 -18.33 -12.89
CA ASN A 239 17.07 -17.18 -12.89
C ASN A 239 16.65 -16.09 -11.91
N ASN A 240 15.82 -16.46 -10.94
CA ASN A 240 15.41 -15.60 -9.84
C ASN A 240 14.58 -14.39 -10.28
N ARG A 241 13.93 -14.53 -11.45
CA ARG A 241 13.00 -13.54 -11.99
C ARG A 241 11.58 -14.00 -11.73
N ILE A 242 10.81 -13.09 -11.18
CA ILE A 242 9.38 -13.28 -10.97
C ILE A 242 8.69 -12.90 -12.28
N GLN A 243 8.05 -13.88 -12.91
CA GLN A 243 7.29 -13.69 -14.13
C GLN A 243 5.81 -13.75 -13.83
N ILE A 244 5.06 -12.81 -14.39
CA ILE A 244 3.60 -12.83 -14.36
C ILE A 244 3.06 -13.14 -15.75
N THR A 245 2.12 -14.07 -15.82
CA THR A 245 1.39 -14.37 -17.05
C THR A 245 -0.09 -14.18 -16.79
N VAL A 246 -0.71 -13.28 -17.54
CA VAL A 246 -2.15 -13.02 -17.47
C VAL A 246 -2.88 -13.94 -18.44
N ALA A 247 -3.99 -14.55 -18.03
CA ALA A 247 -4.76 -15.39 -18.93
C ALA A 247 -5.39 -14.55 -20.08
N PRO A 248 -5.23 -14.94 -21.36
CA PRO A 248 -5.67 -14.15 -22.53
C PRO A 248 -7.18 -13.81 -22.59
N LYS A 249 -8.03 -14.52 -21.84
CA LYS A 249 -9.49 -14.38 -21.90
C LYS A 249 -10.07 -13.20 -21.12
N VAL A 250 -9.26 -12.39 -20.42
CA VAL A 250 -9.73 -11.21 -19.65
C VAL A 250 -9.81 -9.94 -20.50
N LEU A 251 -9.24 -9.93 -21.72
CA LEU A 251 -9.22 -8.79 -22.64
C LEU A 251 -10.48 -8.65 -23.53
N LYS A 252 -11.56 -9.39 -23.23
CA LYS A 252 -12.75 -9.47 -24.11
C LYS A 252 -14.10 -9.25 -23.42
N ASP A 253 -14.12 -8.68 -22.22
CA ASP A 253 -15.37 -8.12 -21.70
C ASP A 253 -15.49 -6.67 -22.18
N SER A 254 -16.13 -6.53 -23.33
CA SER A 254 -16.30 -5.33 -24.15
C SER A 254 -17.25 -4.29 -23.55
N ASP A 255 -17.20 -4.06 -22.22
CA ASP A 255 -18.09 -3.09 -21.57
C ASP A 255 -17.51 -2.53 -20.26
N SER A 256 -16.35 -1.88 -20.31
CA SER A 256 -15.92 -0.84 -19.36
C SER A 256 -14.51 -0.36 -19.71
N SER A 257 -14.35 0.96 -19.79
CA SER A 257 -13.05 1.63 -19.96
C SER A 257 -12.02 1.20 -18.90
N CYS A 258 -11.18 0.20 -19.19
CA CYS A 258 -9.77 0.07 -18.79
C CYS A 258 -9.26 -1.35 -19.14
N ASP A 259 -9.14 -1.61 -20.45
CA ASP A 259 -8.31 -2.68 -20.99
C ASP A 259 -6.84 -2.38 -20.70
N CYS A 260 -6.30 -3.06 -19.68
CA CYS A 260 -4.96 -3.64 -19.65
C CYS A 260 -4.62 -4.01 -18.21
N LEU A 261 -4.63 -5.31 -17.90
CA LEU A 261 -3.65 -5.82 -16.94
C LEU A 261 -2.30 -5.60 -17.64
N SER A 262 -1.68 -4.43 -17.44
CA SER A 262 -0.42 -4.12 -18.14
C SER A 262 0.58 -5.23 -17.85
N GLU A 263 1.39 -5.63 -18.83
CA GLU A 263 2.37 -6.72 -18.62
C GLU A 263 3.65 -6.22 -17.95
N ASN A 264 3.75 -4.91 -17.70
CA ASN A 264 4.94 -4.26 -17.19
C ASN A 264 4.87 -4.10 -15.68
N TRP A 265 4.89 -5.22 -14.95
CA TRP A 265 5.03 -5.21 -13.49
C TRP A 265 6.41 -5.70 -13.09
N GLN A 266 6.99 -5.03 -12.11
CA GLN A 266 8.21 -5.48 -11.45
C GLN A 266 7.88 -5.94 -10.04
N PHE A 267 8.56 -7.03 -9.64
CA PHE A 267 8.40 -7.60 -8.32
C PHE A 267 9.74 -7.65 -7.59
N ALA A 268 9.69 -7.50 -6.28
CA ALA A 268 10.73 -7.94 -5.37
C ALA A 268 10.10 -8.84 -4.31
N LEU A 269 10.75 -9.97 -4.03
CA LEU A 269 10.41 -10.85 -2.93
C LEU A 269 11.59 -10.87 -1.95
N ALA A 270 11.32 -10.74 -0.66
CA ALA A 270 12.35 -10.74 0.37
C ALA A 270 11.87 -11.47 1.63
N GLU A 271 12.82 -12.02 2.39
CA GLU A 271 12.61 -12.25 3.81
C GLU A 271 12.81 -10.93 4.55
N LEU A 272 11.85 -10.56 5.40
CA LEU A 272 11.88 -9.36 6.21
C LEU A 272 11.88 -9.74 7.69
N ASN A 273 12.83 -9.17 8.44
CA ASN A 273 13.01 -9.38 9.87
C ASN A 273 13.15 -10.87 10.26
N ASN A 274 13.65 -11.71 9.35
CA ASN A 274 13.78 -13.18 9.48
C ASN A 274 12.48 -13.98 9.74
N SER A 275 11.37 -13.30 10.02
CA SER A 275 10.08 -13.88 10.41
C SER A 275 9.01 -13.80 9.32
N HIS A 276 9.18 -12.93 8.32
CA HIS A 276 8.17 -12.66 7.30
C HIS A 276 8.71 -12.82 5.89
N TYR A 277 7.82 -13.15 4.96
CA TYR A 277 8.02 -12.85 3.55
C TYR A 277 7.39 -11.49 3.24
N MET A 278 8.05 -10.69 2.41
CA MET A 278 7.55 -9.43 1.89
C MET A 278 7.61 -9.48 0.37
N ALA A 279 6.50 -9.17 -0.28
CA ALA A 279 6.46 -8.90 -1.72
C ALA A 279 6.16 -7.44 -1.98
N VAL A 280 6.85 -6.88 -2.96
CA VAL A 280 6.62 -5.53 -3.49
C VAL A 280 6.31 -5.68 -4.98
N CYS A 281 5.29 -4.96 -5.45
CA CYS A 281 4.89 -4.92 -6.84
C CYS A 281 4.69 -3.47 -7.27
N ILE A 282 5.35 -3.05 -8.34
CA ILE A 282 5.17 -1.72 -8.95
C ILE A 282 4.95 -1.83 -10.46
N GLU A 283 4.25 -0.85 -11.02
CA GLU A 283 4.12 -0.72 -12.47
C GLU A 283 5.40 -0.11 -13.06
N ASP A 284 5.88 -0.66 -14.16
CA ASP A 284 7.03 -0.15 -14.89
C ASP A 284 6.57 0.54 -16.17
N ASP A 285 6.30 1.85 -16.08
CA ASP A 285 5.84 2.67 -17.21
C ASP A 285 6.97 3.05 -18.19
N SER A 286 8.05 2.26 -18.27
CA SER A 286 9.09 2.52 -19.28
C SER A 286 8.56 2.25 -20.68
N ARG A 287 7.98 3.28 -21.30
CA ARG A 287 7.72 3.38 -22.75
C ARG A 287 9.01 3.53 -23.58
N SER A 288 10.19 3.38 -22.97
CA SER A 288 11.49 3.40 -23.64
C SER A 288 11.80 2.04 -24.25
N SER A 289 11.57 1.95 -25.56
CA SER A 289 12.33 1.20 -26.57
C SER A 289 13.46 0.29 -26.04
N ASP A 290 13.31 -1.00 -26.35
CA ASP A 290 14.34 -1.86 -26.92
C ASP A 290 15.81 -1.56 -26.57
N SER A 291 16.38 -2.40 -25.70
CA SER A 291 17.81 -2.67 -25.65
C SER A 291 17.98 -4.05 -25.02
N GLY A 292 18.56 -5.00 -25.74
CA GLY A 292 18.73 -6.41 -25.34
C GLY A 292 19.58 -6.69 -24.10
N ASN A 293 19.72 -5.74 -23.17
CA ASN A 293 20.28 -5.94 -21.84
C ASN A 293 19.13 -6.00 -20.82
N GLY A 294 19.12 -7.03 -19.97
CA GLY A 294 18.04 -7.29 -19.04
C GLY A 294 17.61 -6.06 -18.22
N ARG A 295 16.29 -5.89 -18.04
CA ARG A 295 15.71 -4.80 -17.23
C ARG A 295 16.44 -4.68 -15.88
N PRO A 296 16.91 -3.48 -15.48
CA PRO A 296 17.61 -3.29 -14.21
C PRO A 296 16.66 -3.58 -13.04
N PRO A 297 17.20 -4.09 -11.92
CA PRO A 297 16.38 -4.47 -10.76
C PRO A 297 15.72 -3.27 -10.10
N LEU A 298 14.63 -3.55 -9.38
CA LEU A 298 13.95 -2.60 -8.51
C LEU A 298 14.92 -1.99 -7.49
N GLY A 299 14.97 -0.66 -7.38
CA GLY A 299 15.70 -0.01 -6.30
C GLY A 299 14.90 -0.18 -5.00
N LEU A 300 15.38 -0.98 -4.05
CA LEU A 300 14.65 -1.27 -2.82
C LEU A 300 15.45 -0.83 -1.58
N GLN A 301 14.91 0.14 -0.85
CA GLN A 301 15.43 0.56 0.44
C GLN A 301 14.41 0.27 1.54
N ILE A 302 14.85 -0.26 2.67
CA ILE A 302 13.98 -0.72 3.77
C ILE A 302 14.49 -0.16 5.09
N TRP A 303 13.58 0.42 5.87
CA TRP A 303 13.82 0.95 7.20
C TRP A 303 12.92 0.27 8.23
N LYS A 304 13.53 -0.07 9.36
CA LYS A 304 12.81 -0.26 10.61
C LYS A 304 12.63 1.11 11.26
N THR A 305 11.45 1.41 11.78
CA THR A 305 11.16 2.70 12.41
C THR A 305 10.38 2.56 13.70
N ILE A 306 10.66 3.47 14.63
CA ILE A 306 9.75 3.90 15.68
C ILE A 306 9.54 5.40 15.41
N PRO A 307 8.42 5.82 14.81
CA PRO A 307 8.29 7.17 14.29
C PRO A 307 8.61 8.26 15.32
N PHE A 308 9.44 9.24 14.91
CA PHE A 308 9.98 10.33 15.74
C PHE A 308 10.99 9.94 16.83
N LEU A 309 11.33 8.65 16.97
CA LEU A 309 12.30 8.18 17.94
C LEU A 309 13.53 7.56 17.27
N GLU A 310 13.32 6.68 16.30
CA GLU A 310 14.41 5.95 15.66
C GLU A 310 14.02 5.55 14.23
N ASP A 311 14.94 5.75 13.30
CA ASP A 311 14.88 5.24 11.93
C ASP A 311 16.18 4.50 11.63
N THR A 312 16.09 3.21 11.30
CA THR A 312 17.24 2.34 11.06
C THR A 312 17.13 1.73 9.66
N LEU A 313 18.04 2.11 8.76
CA LEU A 313 18.15 1.50 7.43
C LEU A 313 18.64 0.06 7.58
N VAL A 314 17.84 -0.89 7.10
CA VAL A 314 18.13 -2.33 7.20
C VAL A 314 18.39 -3.01 5.85
N SER A 315 18.29 -2.28 4.74
CA SER A 315 18.73 -2.80 3.43
C SER A 315 20.20 -3.18 3.44
N GLY A 316 20.53 -4.33 2.86
CA GLY A 316 21.90 -4.85 2.83
C GLY A 316 22.37 -5.49 4.15
N THR A 317 21.50 -5.58 5.15
CA THR A 317 21.75 -6.30 6.40
C THR A 317 21.08 -7.68 6.38
N GLU A 318 21.39 -8.53 7.36
CA GLU A 318 20.73 -9.85 7.52
C GLU A 318 19.21 -9.76 7.77
N ALA A 319 18.71 -8.58 8.19
CA ALA A 319 17.28 -8.38 8.41
C ALA A 319 16.46 -8.35 7.10
N VAL A 320 17.13 -8.17 5.95
CA VAL A 320 16.51 -8.17 4.62
C VAL A 320 17.27 -9.10 3.71
N LYS A 321 16.66 -10.22 3.35
CA LYS A 321 17.24 -11.17 2.40
C LYS A 321 16.38 -11.24 1.15
N LEU A 322 16.86 -10.67 0.05
CA LEU A 322 16.19 -10.83 -1.24
C LEU A 322 16.10 -12.31 -1.60
N ILE A 323 14.89 -12.76 -1.87
CA ILE A 323 14.62 -14.09 -2.40
C ILE A 323 14.69 -13.93 -3.90
N SER A 324 15.92 -14.12 -4.38
CA SER A 324 16.19 -14.35 -5.77
C SER A 324 15.74 -15.78 -6.07
#